data_AF-A0A7K1F024-F1
#
_entry.id   AF-A0A7K1F024-F1
#
_cell.length_a   1.000
_cell.length_b   1.000
_cell.length_c   1.000
_cell.angle_alpha   90.00
_cell.angle_beta   90.00
_cell.angle_gamma   90.00
#
_symmetry.space_group_name_H-M   'P 1'
#
loop_
_entity.id
_entity.type
_entity.pdbx_description
1 polymer ?
#
loop_
_entity_poly.entity_id
_entity_poly.type
_entity_poly.pdbx_seq_one_letter_code
_entity_poly.pdbx_strand_id
1 'polypeptide(L)'
;MKYDVIVMGAGHNGLVAAAYLAKAGKRVLILEAADEIGGATASVRAFKEYDALLSRYSYLVALLPDQIVKDLTLNFETISREVSSFTPYKKDGKDLGLHISRVWDKQTEESFIELTGSSDEGIAWQDFYSEVEKFAQKMAPTFLEPLRTRSEMKALIAQDKTWEYLVEKPMAEIIGARFKNDLVQGVVLTDALIGTFVSANSIQA
;
A
#
# COMPACT_ATOMS: atom_id res chain seq x y z
N MET A 1 -16.51 19.18 -32.54
CA MET A 1 -16.00 17.79 -32.48
C MET A 1 -16.91 16.98 -31.58
N LYS A 2 -17.08 15.67 -31.84
CA LYS A 2 -17.87 14.78 -30.97
C LYS A 2 -16.87 13.86 -30.26
N TYR A 3 -16.91 13.80 -28.93
CA TYR A 3 -16.13 12.85 -28.13
C TYR A 3 -17.08 11.76 -27.64
N ASP A 4 -16.54 10.56 -27.40
CA ASP A 4 -17.31 9.44 -26.87
C ASP A 4 -17.18 9.37 -25.34
N VAL A 5 -16.06 9.83 -24.78
CA VAL A 5 -15.80 9.90 -23.33
C VAL A 5 -15.03 11.19 -23.00
N ILE A 6 -15.34 11.80 -21.85
CA ILE A 6 -14.58 12.91 -21.25
C ILE A 6 -14.00 12.42 -19.92
N VAL A 7 -12.70 12.60 -19.73
CA VAL A 7 -11.98 12.28 -18.48
C VAL A 7 -11.58 13.60 -17.82
N MET A 8 -11.99 13.79 -16.57
CA MET A 8 -11.65 14.96 -15.76
C MET A 8 -10.43 14.63 -14.89
N GLY A 9 -9.32 15.31 -15.13
CA GLY A 9 -8.02 15.09 -14.50
C GLY A 9 -7.09 14.22 -15.34
N ALA A 10 -5.88 14.71 -15.59
CA ALA A 10 -4.76 14.03 -16.23
C ALA A 10 -3.76 13.50 -15.20
N GLY A 11 -4.22 13.06 -14.03
CA GLY A 11 -3.44 12.24 -13.11
C GLY A 11 -3.22 10.82 -13.65
N HIS A 12 -2.31 10.05 -13.06
CA HIS A 12 -2.00 8.68 -13.47
C HIS A 12 -3.24 7.80 -13.72
N ASN A 13 -4.25 7.82 -12.83
CA ASN A 13 -5.48 7.05 -13.01
C ASN A 13 -6.29 7.50 -14.25
N GLY A 14 -6.44 8.82 -14.44
CA GLY A 14 -7.15 9.38 -15.59
C GLY A 14 -6.44 9.08 -16.92
N LEU A 15 -5.11 9.17 -16.93
CA LEU A 15 -4.29 8.84 -18.09
C LEU A 15 -4.37 7.36 -18.45
N VAL A 16 -4.30 6.45 -17.47
CA VAL A 16 -4.47 5.01 -17.68
C VAL A 16 -5.85 4.70 -18.26
N ALA A 17 -6.92 5.23 -17.65
CA ALA A 17 -8.28 5.02 -18.13
C ALA A 17 -8.48 5.54 -19.56
N ALA A 18 -7.99 6.76 -19.84
CA ALA A 18 -8.05 7.35 -21.18
C ALA A 18 -7.27 6.53 -22.21
N ALA A 19 -6.11 5.98 -21.84
CA ALA A 19 -5.30 5.15 -22.72
C ALA A 19 -6.02 3.85 -23.11
N TYR A 20 -6.65 3.16 -22.15
CA TYR A 20 -7.45 1.96 -22.45
C TYR A 20 -8.68 2.26 -23.31
N LEU A 21 -9.39 3.36 -23.04
CA LEU A 21 -10.54 3.79 -23.85
C LEU A 21 -10.13 4.15 -25.28
N ALA A 22 -9.02 4.87 -25.45
CA ALA A 22 -8.47 5.20 -26.76
C ALA A 22 -8.03 3.92 -27.50
N LYS A 23 -7.39 2.97 -26.81
CA LYS A 23 -7.01 1.66 -27.38
C LYS A 23 -8.24 0.83 -27.81
N ALA A 24 -9.38 1.01 -27.14
CA ALA A 24 -10.67 0.45 -27.54
C ALA A 24 -11.40 1.24 -28.65
N GLY A 25 -10.72 2.20 -29.30
CA GLY A 25 -11.23 2.98 -30.43
C GLY A 25 -12.17 4.14 -30.06
N LYS A 26 -12.23 4.54 -28.79
CA LYS A 26 -13.03 5.69 -28.35
C LYS A 26 -12.29 7.01 -28.58
N ARG A 27 -13.01 8.07 -28.96
CA ARG A 27 -12.50 9.44 -28.96
C ARG A 27 -12.61 10.01 -27.56
N VAL A 28 -11.48 10.17 -26.89
CA VAL A 28 -11.40 10.64 -25.50
C VAL A 28 -10.92 12.08 -25.46
N LEU A 29 -11.61 12.93 -24.68
CA LEU A 29 -11.13 14.25 -24.27
C LEU A 29 -10.66 14.17 -22.81
N ILE A 30 -9.46 14.62 -22.52
CA ILE A 30 -8.95 14.76 -21.14
C ILE A 30 -8.91 16.25 -20.81
N LEU A 31 -9.45 16.63 -19.66
CA LEU A 31 -9.43 18.00 -19.14
C LEU A 31 -8.65 18.03 -17.83
N GLU A 32 -7.52 18.71 -17.80
CA GLU A 32 -6.69 18.91 -16.61
C GLU A 32 -6.76 20.37 -16.16
N ALA A 33 -6.83 20.60 -14.86
CA ALA A 33 -6.88 21.93 -14.27
C ALA A 33 -5.49 22.53 -14.06
N ALA A 34 -4.48 21.69 -13.83
CA ALA A 34 -3.08 22.08 -13.72
C ALA A 34 -2.43 22.36 -15.08
N ASP A 35 -1.34 23.11 -15.07
CA ASP A 35 -0.53 23.38 -16.27
C ASP A 35 0.27 22.15 -16.76
N GLU A 36 0.29 21.08 -15.96
CA GLU A 36 1.05 19.85 -16.20
C GLU A 36 0.22 18.60 -15.89
N ILE A 37 0.55 17.50 -16.56
CA ILE A 37 -0.09 16.19 -16.36
C ILE A 37 0.66 15.35 -15.32
N GLY A 38 0.07 14.23 -14.91
CA GLY A 38 0.64 13.22 -14.01
C GLY A 38 0.06 13.26 -12.60
N GLY A 39 -0.44 14.41 -12.14
CA GLY A 39 -1.05 14.54 -10.81
C GLY A 39 -0.07 14.17 -9.70
N ALA A 40 -0.43 13.18 -8.87
CA ALA A 40 0.40 12.72 -7.74
C ALA A 40 1.73 12.07 -8.15
N THR A 41 1.85 11.59 -9.39
CA THR A 41 3.08 10.98 -9.92
C THR A 41 3.97 11.99 -10.64
N ALA A 42 3.52 13.25 -10.79
CA ALA A 42 4.36 14.29 -11.38
C ALA A 42 5.56 14.57 -10.48
N SER A 43 6.72 14.66 -11.13
CA SER A 43 8.00 14.95 -10.51
C SER A 43 8.18 16.45 -10.35
N VAL A 44 8.42 16.90 -9.12
CA VAL A 44 8.64 18.31 -8.78
C VAL A 44 9.95 18.47 -8.05
N ARG A 45 10.60 19.62 -8.25
CA ARG A 45 11.78 20.00 -7.49
C ARG A 45 11.36 20.64 -6.17
N ALA A 46 11.04 19.81 -5.18
CA ALA A 46 10.55 20.28 -3.89
C ALA A 46 11.60 21.11 -3.11
N PHE A 47 12.89 20.79 -3.30
CA PHE A 47 14.00 21.49 -2.68
C PHE A 47 14.91 22.08 -3.77
N LYS A 48 15.05 23.41 -3.81
CA LYS A 48 15.76 24.11 -4.90
C LYS A 48 17.28 23.87 -4.85
N GLU A 49 17.77 23.61 -3.65
CA GLU A 49 19.18 23.42 -3.30
C GLU A 49 19.69 22.04 -3.74
N TYR A 50 18.79 21.09 -3.93
CA TYR A 50 19.12 19.71 -4.30
C TYR A 50 18.72 19.42 -5.73
N ASP A 51 19.57 18.73 -6.47
CA ASP A 51 19.26 18.23 -7.81
C ASP A 51 18.50 16.91 -7.71
N ALA A 52 17.29 16.99 -7.16
CA ALA A 52 16.41 15.85 -6.95
C ALA A 52 14.98 16.22 -7.34
N LEU A 53 14.36 15.34 -8.11
CA LEU A 53 12.94 15.38 -8.42
C LEU A 53 12.22 14.41 -7.49
N LEU A 54 11.16 14.88 -6.84
CA LEU A 54 10.32 14.09 -5.95
C LEU A 54 8.91 14.04 -6.52
N SER A 55 8.23 12.91 -6.38
CA SER A 55 6.80 12.86 -6.70
C SER A 55 6.04 13.80 -5.75
N ARG A 56 4.96 14.44 -6.21
CA ARG A 56 4.17 15.33 -5.34
C ARG A 56 3.56 14.61 -4.14
N TYR A 57 2.97 13.44 -4.36
CA TYR A 57 2.25 12.68 -3.33
C TYR A 57 2.26 11.15 -3.57
N SER A 58 3.09 10.64 -4.49
CA SER A 58 3.20 9.21 -4.76
C SER A 58 4.36 8.62 -3.94
N TYR A 59 4.05 8.16 -2.73
CA TYR A 59 5.07 7.69 -1.78
C TYR A 59 5.52 6.25 -2.03
N LEU A 60 4.67 5.41 -2.65
CA LEU A 60 5.00 4.05 -3.09
C LEU A 60 4.19 3.71 -4.36
N VAL A 61 4.86 3.23 -5.42
CA VAL A 61 4.19 2.67 -6.61
C VAL A 61 3.92 1.17 -6.39
N ALA A 62 3.33 0.83 -5.24
CA ALA A 62 3.13 -0.57 -4.83
C ALA A 62 1.85 -1.19 -5.42
N LEU A 63 0.92 -0.37 -5.94
CA LEU A 63 -0.40 -0.81 -6.40
C LEU A 63 -0.61 -0.71 -7.91
N LEU A 64 0.42 -0.41 -8.70
CA LEU A 64 0.32 -0.41 -10.16
C LEU A 64 0.41 -1.87 -10.67
N PRO A 65 -0.66 -2.44 -11.25
CA PRO A 65 -0.61 -3.83 -11.71
C PRO A 65 0.30 -3.99 -12.94
N ASP A 66 1.09 -5.07 -12.97
CA ASP A 66 1.98 -5.42 -14.09
C ASP A 66 1.25 -5.50 -15.44
N GLN A 67 -0.02 -5.90 -15.41
CA GLN A 67 -0.86 -5.95 -16.60
C GLN A 67 -1.03 -4.55 -17.23
N ILE A 68 -1.14 -3.47 -16.44
CA ILE A 68 -1.24 -2.11 -16.99
C ILE A 68 0.08 -1.71 -17.67
N VAL A 69 1.21 -1.99 -17.02
CA VAL A 69 2.55 -1.74 -17.58
C VAL A 69 2.70 -2.45 -18.92
N LYS A 70 2.30 -3.73 -18.99
CA LYS A 70 2.33 -4.55 -20.20
C LYS A 70 1.37 -4.03 -21.29
N ASP A 71 0.10 -3.84 -20.95
CA ASP A 71 -0.94 -3.48 -21.91
C ASP A 71 -0.69 -2.12 -22.56
N LEU A 72 -0.15 -1.17 -21.79
CA LEU A 72 0.19 0.17 -22.25
C LEU A 72 1.64 0.31 -22.70
N THR A 73 2.42 -0.77 -22.65
CA THR A 73 3.84 -0.81 -23.07
C THR A 73 4.66 0.30 -22.40
N LEU A 74 4.45 0.48 -21.09
CA LEU A 74 5.14 1.51 -20.33
C LEU A 74 6.60 1.10 -20.12
N ASN A 75 7.53 2.03 -20.37
CA ASN A 75 8.91 1.88 -19.94
C ASN A 75 9.00 2.27 -18.46
N PHE A 76 8.77 1.31 -17.58
CA PHE A 76 8.62 1.53 -16.15
C PHE A 76 9.31 0.43 -15.35
N GLU A 77 10.09 0.83 -14.36
CA GLU A 77 10.78 -0.07 -13.45
C GLU A 77 10.63 0.45 -12.01
N THR A 78 10.31 -0.44 -11.08
CA THR A 78 10.30 -0.14 -9.65
C THR A 78 11.63 -0.52 -9.03
N ILE A 79 12.29 0.44 -8.41
CA ILE A 79 13.50 0.18 -7.62
C ILE A 79 13.06 -0.25 -6.21
N SER A 80 13.54 -1.41 -5.77
CA SER A 80 13.25 -1.93 -4.44
C SER A 80 14.05 -1.18 -3.37
N ARG A 81 13.42 -0.90 -2.24
CA ARG A 81 14.07 -0.34 -1.05
C ARG A 81 14.55 -1.43 -0.10
N GLU A 82 15.66 -1.21 0.58
CA GLU A 82 16.19 -2.17 1.56
C GLU A 82 15.43 -2.12 2.89
N VAL A 83 15.01 -0.92 3.31
CA VAL A 83 14.32 -0.69 4.59
C VAL A 83 12.83 -0.41 4.36
N SER A 84 11.97 -1.22 4.99
CA SER A 84 10.52 -1.07 4.97
C SER A 84 10.02 -0.01 5.95
N SER A 85 10.62 0.08 7.14
CA SER A 85 10.24 1.08 8.13
C SER A 85 11.38 1.31 9.12
N PHE A 86 11.45 2.52 9.64
CA PHE A 86 12.25 2.84 10.80
C PHE A 86 11.41 3.72 11.73
N THR A 87 11.11 3.21 12.92
CA THR A 87 10.29 3.93 13.91
C THR A 87 11.15 4.30 15.11
N PRO A 88 11.52 5.58 15.29
CA PRO A 88 12.35 6.01 16.42
C PRO A 88 11.58 5.93 17.74
N TYR A 89 12.26 5.55 18.81
CA TYR A 89 11.71 5.53 20.16
C TYR A 89 12.78 5.78 21.22
N LYS A 90 12.34 6.06 22.44
CA LYS A 90 13.21 6.23 23.61
C LYS A 90 12.99 5.12 24.62
N LYS A 91 14.08 4.52 25.10
CA LYS A 91 14.08 3.52 26.18
C LYS A 91 15.26 3.80 27.11
N ASP A 92 15.00 3.94 28.39
CA ASP A 92 16.02 4.22 29.42
C ASP A 92 16.93 5.42 29.09
N GLY A 93 16.34 6.48 28.51
CA GLY A 93 17.04 7.70 28.13
C GLY A 93 17.91 7.59 26.86
N LYS A 94 17.92 6.44 26.17
CA LYS A 94 18.61 6.25 24.89
C LYS A 94 17.65 6.42 23.71
N ASP A 95 18.13 7.05 22.65
CA ASP A 95 17.46 7.09 21.35
C ASP A 95 17.73 5.78 20.60
N LEU A 96 16.67 5.06 20.26
CA LEU A 96 16.69 3.78 19.56
C LEU A 96 15.71 3.82 18.38
N GLY A 97 15.62 2.74 17.62
CA GLY A 97 14.60 2.62 16.58
C GLY A 97 14.26 1.17 16.26
N LEU A 98 12.98 0.94 15.98
CA LEU A 98 12.50 -0.32 15.44
C LEU A 98 12.81 -0.32 13.94
N HIS A 99 13.77 -1.14 13.53
CA HIS A 99 14.23 -1.24 12.15
C HIS A 99 13.55 -2.43 11.49
N ILE A 100 12.88 -2.21 10.36
CA ILE A 100 12.19 -3.26 9.62
C ILE A 100 12.73 -3.27 8.20
N SER A 101 13.51 -4.29 7.87
CA SER A 101 14.00 -4.53 6.51
C SER A 101 12.87 -5.01 5.59
N ARG A 102 13.03 -4.81 4.28
CA ARG A 102 12.09 -5.31 3.27
C ARG A 102 11.99 -6.83 3.27
N VAL A 103 13.15 -7.48 3.40
CA VAL A 103 13.26 -8.92 3.63
C VAL A 103 13.70 -9.09 5.06
N TRP A 104 12.99 -9.90 5.84
CA TRP A 104 13.32 -10.13 7.24
C TRP A 104 14.77 -10.58 7.39
N ASP A 105 15.51 -9.90 8.25
CA ASP A 105 16.93 -10.13 8.48
C ASP A 105 17.29 -10.05 9.97
N LYS A 106 18.56 -10.31 10.26
CA LYS A 106 19.09 -10.30 11.63
C LYS A 106 18.95 -8.92 12.29
N GLN A 107 19.12 -7.83 11.54
CA GLN A 107 19.01 -6.48 12.07
C GLN A 107 17.57 -6.18 12.52
N THR A 108 16.59 -6.63 11.74
CA THR A 108 15.17 -6.54 12.08
C THR A 108 14.89 -7.32 13.36
N GLU A 109 15.29 -8.58 13.42
CA GLU A 109 15.11 -9.44 14.61
C GLU A 109 15.74 -8.82 15.87
N GLU A 110 16.99 -8.36 15.78
CA GLU A 110 17.69 -7.70 16.89
C GLU A 110 16.96 -6.43 17.35
N SER A 111 16.40 -5.64 16.44
CA SER A 111 15.65 -4.43 16.81
C SER A 111 14.32 -4.72 17.51
N PHE A 112 13.65 -5.83 17.16
CA PHE A 112 12.47 -6.31 17.89
C PHE A 112 12.87 -6.74 19.31
N ILE A 113 13.93 -7.54 19.46
CA ILE A 113 14.42 -8.00 20.77
C ILE A 113 14.84 -6.81 21.63
N GLU A 114 15.55 -5.82 21.08
CA GLU A 114 15.95 -4.60 21.80
C GLU A 114 14.74 -3.81 22.30
N LEU A 115 13.69 -3.70 21.47
CA LEU A 115 12.46 -3.02 21.83
C LEU A 115 11.68 -3.77 22.92
N THR A 116 11.45 -5.07 22.73
CA THR A 116 10.40 -5.83 23.43
C THR A 116 10.96 -6.75 24.53
N GLY A 117 12.25 -7.08 24.47
CA GLY A 117 12.93 -8.00 25.38
C GLY A 117 12.87 -9.48 24.96
N SER A 118 12.18 -9.82 23.87
CA SER A 118 12.11 -11.20 23.35
C SER A 118 11.88 -11.23 21.83
N SER A 119 11.93 -12.42 21.22
CA SER A 119 11.61 -12.61 19.80
C SER A 119 10.11 -12.74 19.52
N ASP A 120 9.25 -12.75 20.54
CA ASP A 120 7.83 -13.10 20.39
C ASP A 120 7.07 -12.17 19.43
N GLU A 121 7.31 -10.86 19.55
CA GLU A 121 6.71 -9.84 18.68
C GLU A 121 7.18 -9.98 17.22
N GLY A 122 8.46 -10.34 17.01
CA GLY A 122 9.01 -10.56 15.68
C GLY A 122 8.48 -11.84 15.02
N ILE A 123 8.22 -12.88 15.81
CA ILE A 123 7.55 -14.10 15.34
C ILE A 123 6.09 -13.78 14.97
N ALA A 124 5.37 -13.10 15.87
CA ALA A 124 3.99 -12.67 15.62
C ALA A 124 3.87 -11.78 14.37
N TRP A 125 4.85 -10.90 14.14
CA TRP A 125 4.95 -10.08 12.94
C TRP A 125 5.06 -10.94 11.67
N GLN A 126 6.02 -11.86 11.62
CA GLN A 126 6.23 -12.73 10.46
C GLN A 126 5.00 -13.59 10.17
N ASP A 127 4.38 -14.15 11.21
CA ASP A 127 3.16 -14.96 11.08
C ASP A 127 2.00 -14.12 10.52
N PHE A 128 1.75 -12.93 11.08
CA PHE A 128 0.69 -12.04 10.62
C PHE A 128 0.87 -11.60 9.17
N TYR A 129 2.05 -11.09 8.81
CA TYR A 129 2.29 -10.61 7.45
C TYR A 129 2.38 -11.76 6.43
N SER A 130 2.77 -12.98 6.82
CA SER A 130 2.69 -14.15 5.93
C SER A 130 1.24 -14.51 5.57
N GLU A 131 0.31 -14.39 6.52
CA GLU A 131 -1.12 -14.60 6.27
C GLU A 131 -1.69 -13.51 5.36
N VAL A 132 -1.33 -12.24 5.61
CA VAL A 132 -1.74 -11.10 4.77
C VAL A 132 -1.17 -11.24 3.35
N GLU A 133 0.08 -11.66 3.20
CA GLU A 133 0.71 -11.87 1.89
C GLU A 133 -0.04 -12.95 1.08
N LYS A 134 -0.34 -14.09 1.69
CA LYS A 134 -1.12 -15.17 1.04
C LYS A 134 -2.51 -14.72 0.64
N PHE A 135 -3.15 -13.87 1.46
CA PHE A 135 -4.42 -13.23 1.11
C PHE A 135 -4.25 -12.31 -0.10
N ALA A 136 -3.27 -11.41 -0.07
CA ALA A 136 -2.99 -10.45 -1.13
C ALA A 136 -2.64 -11.11 -2.47
N GLN A 137 -1.86 -12.19 -2.47
CA GLN A 137 -1.49 -12.95 -3.68
C GLN A 137 -2.71 -13.50 -4.44
N LYS A 138 -3.80 -13.83 -3.73
CA LYS A 138 -5.04 -14.29 -4.35
C LYS A 138 -5.97 -13.13 -4.73
N MET A 139 -5.94 -12.04 -3.97
CA MET A 139 -6.78 -10.87 -4.22
C MET A 139 -6.26 -10.00 -5.37
N ALA A 140 -4.96 -9.72 -5.41
CA ALA A 140 -4.37 -8.75 -6.33
C ALA A 140 -4.65 -9.02 -7.83
N PRO A 141 -4.61 -10.27 -8.34
CA PRO A 141 -4.96 -10.55 -9.74
C PRO A 141 -6.39 -10.16 -10.13
N THR A 142 -7.31 -10.08 -9.16
CA THR A 142 -8.72 -9.77 -9.41
C THR A 142 -9.00 -8.30 -9.64
N PHE A 143 -8.05 -7.40 -9.33
CA PHE A 143 -8.28 -5.94 -9.36
C PHE A 143 -8.56 -5.38 -10.77
N LEU A 144 -8.18 -6.11 -11.82
CA LEU A 144 -8.44 -5.76 -13.22
C LEU A 144 -9.53 -6.59 -13.87
N GLU A 145 -10.17 -7.47 -13.10
CA GLU A 145 -11.29 -8.29 -13.56
C GLU A 145 -12.62 -7.66 -13.15
N PRO A 146 -13.75 -8.10 -13.74
CA PRO A 146 -15.06 -7.68 -13.27
C PRO A 146 -15.22 -7.89 -11.76
N LEU A 147 -15.85 -6.92 -11.10
CA LEU A 147 -16.05 -6.94 -9.65
C LEU A 147 -16.79 -8.21 -9.24
N ARG A 148 -16.18 -8.96 -8.32
CA ARG A 148 -16.77 -10.15 -7.71
C ARG A 148 -17.66 -9.78 -6.54
N THR A 149 -18.66 -10.61 -6.30
CA THR A 149 -19.43 -10.56 -5.06
C THR A 149 -18.55 -10.96 -3.87
N ARG A 150 -18.98 -10.56 -2.65
CA ARG A 150 -18.32 -10.94 -1.39
C ARG A 150 -18.13 -12.45 -1.27
N SER A 151 -19.17 -13.23 -1.58
CA SER A 151 -19.14 -14.69 -1.46
C SER A 151 -18.17 -15.35 -2.44
N GLU A 152 -18.12 -14.86 -3.68
CA GLU A 152 -17.15 -15.33 -4.67
C GLU A 152 -15.72 -14.99 -4.26
N MET A 153 -15.49 -13.80 -3.73
CA MET A 153 -14.17 -13.39 -3.26
C MET A 153 -13.73 -14.23 -2.06
N LYS A 154 -14.61 -14.47 -1.08
CA LYS A 154 -14.31 -15.33 0.07
C LYS A 154 -13.96 -16.75 -0.37
N ALA A 155 -14.73 -17.32 -1.30
CA ALA A 155 -14.46 -18.65 -1.86
C ALA A 155 -13.12 -18.71 -2.60
N LEU A 156 -12.77 -17.66 -3.36
CA LEU A 156 -11.49 -17.56 -4.06
C LEU A 156 -10.31 -17.46 -3.09
N ILE A 157 -10.42 -16.62 -2.05
CA ILE A 157 -9.38 -16.48 -1.02
C ILE A 157 -9.16 -17.80 -0.28
N ALA A 158 -10.23 -18.53 0.04
CA ALA A 158 -10.18 -19.84 0.73
C ALA A 158 -9.28 -19.83 1.99
N GLN A 159 -9.35 -18.76 2.78
CA GLN A 159 -8.63 -18.59 4.05
C GLN A 159 -9.61 -18.03 5.08
N ASP A 160 -10.50 -18.88 5.61
CA ASP A 160 -11.62 -18.43 6.44
C ASP A 160 -11.19 -17.61 7.66
N LYS A 161 -10.11 -18.02 8.33
CA LYS A 161 -9.57 -17.28 9.48
C LYS A 161 -9.05 -15.90 9.08
N THR A 162 -8.24 -15.83 8.03
CA THR A 162 -7.69 -14.57 7.51
C THR A 162 -8.77 -13.64 6.99
N TRP A 163 -9.77 -14.19 6.30
CA TRP A 163 -10.95 -13.44 5.88
C TRP A 163 -11.70 -12.86 7.08
N GLU A 164 -11.96 -13.68 8.11
CA GLU A 164 -12.68 -13.23 9.30
C GLU A 164 -12.00 -12.02 9.94
N TYR A 165 -10.70 -12.07 10.18
CA TYR A 165 -10.06 -10.97 10.88
C TYR A 165 -9.69 -9.77 10.00
N LEU A 166 -9.45 -9.95 8.69
CA LEU A 166 -9.17 -8.82 7.78
C LEU A 166 -10.43 -8.11 7.29
N VAL A 167 -11.56 -8.81 7.18
CA VAL A 167 -12.77 -8.31 6.50
C VAL A 167 -13.96 -8.17 7.46
N GLU A 168 -14.09 -9.04 8.47
CA GLU A 168 -15.29 -9.08 9.32
C GLU A 168 -15.10 -8.37 10.67
N LYS A 169 -13.85 -8.03 11.04
CA LYS A 169 -13.53 -7.51 12.38
C LYS A 169 -12.79 -6.17 12.33
N PRO A 170 -12.95 -5.31 13.36
CA PRO A 170 -12.13 -4.12 13.53
C PRO A 170 -10.65 -4.51 13.69
N MET A 171 -9.77 -3.84 12.94
CA MET A 171 -8.36 -4.18 12.96
C MET A 171 -7.71 -3.96 14.33
N ALA A 172 -8.17 -2.98 15.13
CA ALA A 172 -7.66 -2.77 16.48
C ALA A 172 -7.82 -4.01 17.38
N GLU A 173 -8.92 -4.76 17.25
CA GLU A 173 -9.13 -6.02 18.00
C GLU A 173 -8.05 -7.04 17.64
N ILE A 174 -7.76 -7.18 16.35
CA ILE A 174 -6.83 -8.18 15.83
C ILE A 174 -5.40 -7.83 16.20
N ILE A 175 -5.02 -6.58 16.02
CA ILE A 175 -3.69 -6.08 16.35
C ILE A 175 -3.44 -6.18 17.85
N GLY A 176 -4.39 -5.76 18.70
CA GLY A 176 -4.27 -5.87 20.17
C GLY A 176 -4.25 -7.32 20.68
N ALA A 177 -4.90 -8.25 19.97
CA ALA A 177 -4.82 -9.66 20.29
C ALA A 177 -3.44 -10.28 19.97
N ARG A 178 -2.86 -9.90 18.82
CA ARG A 178 -1.60 -10.49 18.30
C ARG A 178 -0.33 -9.88 18.89
N PHE A 179 -0.27 -8.56 18.99
CA PHE A 179 0.92 -7.83 19.42
C PHE A 179 0.68 -7.27 20.83
N LYS A 180 1.71 -7.21 21.67
CA LYS A 180 1.67 -6.75 23.07
C LYS A 180 2.37 -5.41 23.28
N ASN A 181 3.36 -5.10 22.47
CA ASN A 181 4.09 -3.86 22.52
C ASN A 181 3.33 -2.76 21.77
N ASP A 182 3.05 -1.65 22.45
CA ASP A 182 2.28 -0.51 21.93
C ASP A 182 2.89 0.09 20.65
N LEU A 183 4.23 0.19 20.59
CA LEU A 183 4.91 0.71 19.40
C LEU A 183 4.74 -0.25 18.21
N VAL A 184 4.86 -1.56 18.42
CA VAL A 184 4.63 -2.55 17.36
C VAL A 184 3.18 -2.48 16.86
N GLN A 185 2.20 -2.41 17.77
CA GLN A 185 0.79 -2.22 17.41
C GLN A 185 0.59 -0.95 16.58
N GLY A 186 1.21 0.16 16.99
CA GLY A 186 1.17 1.43 16.28
C GLY A 186 1.71 1.33 14.85
N VAL A 187 2.84 0.65 14.65
CA VAL A 187 3.40 0.43 13.31
C VAL A 187 2.45 -0.40 12.44
N VAL A 188 1.94 -1.53 12.94
CA VAL A 188 1.00 -2.36 12.16
C VAL A 188 -0.30 -1.61 11.84
N LEU A 189 -0.77 -0.75 12.75
CA LEU A 189 -1.95 0.09 12.52
C LEU A 189 -1.77 1.07 11.36
N THR A 190 -0.55 1.56 11.11
CA THR A 190 -0.31 2.46 9.96
C THR A 190 -0.50 1.78 8.61
N ASP A 191 -0.22 0.48 8.53
CA ASP A 191 -0.49 -0.31 7.32
C ASP A 191 -1.97 -0.65 7.17
N ALA A 192 -2.68 -0.79 8.30
CA ALA A 192 -4.03 -1.31 8.30
C ALA A 192 -5.13 -0.23 8.26
N LEU A 193 -4.81 1.02 8.59
CA LEU A 193 -5.74 2.15 8.53
C LEU A 193 -5.06 3.36 7.90
N ILE A 194 -5.39 3.62 6.63
CA ILE A 194 -4.90 4.78 5.89
C ILE A 194 -6.02 5.84 5.79
N GLY A 195 -5.80 7.01 6.41
CA GLY A 195 -6.74 8.14 6.39
C GLY A 195 -7.15 8.62 7.79
N THR A 196 -7.79 9.78 7.87
CA THR A 196 -8.07 10.48 9.15
C THR A 196 -9.53 10.39 9.61
N PHE A 197 -10.42 9.80 8.83
CA PHE A 197 -11.88 9.87 9.06
C PHE A 197 -12.52 8.57 9.55
N VAL A 198 -11.75 7.51 9.80
CA VAL A 198 -12.25 6.21 10.25
C VAL A 198 -11.49 5.77 11.49
N SER A 199 -12.20 5.24 12.48
CA SER A 199 -11.59 4.71 13.72
C SER A 199 -11.05 3.30 13.50
N ALA A 200 -9.91 2.97 14.10
CA ALA A 200 -9.37 1.60 14.10
C ALA A 200 -10.29 0.57 14.79
N ASN A 201 -11.26 1.06 15.59
CA ASN A 201 -12.28 0.25 16.28
C ASN A 201 -13.55 0.05 15.44
N SER A 202 -13.62 0.63 14.24
CA SER A 202 -14.72 0.43 13.31
C SER A 202 -14.39 -0.69 12.34
N ILE A 203 -15.41 -1.43 11.89
CA ILE A 203 -15.27 -2.28 10.72
C ILE A 203 -15.03 -1.35 9.51
N GLN A 204 -13.97 -1.61 8.76
CA GLN A 204 -13.73 -0.92 7.50
C GLN A 204 -14.72 -1.46 6.48
N ALA A 205 -15.71 -0.63 6.12
CA ALA A 205 -16.77 -0.96 5.16
C ALA A 205 -16.32 -0.69 3.72
#